data_AF-A0A9E0P7E8-F1
#
_entry.id   AF-A0A9E0P7E8-F1
#
_cell.length_a   1.000
_cell.length_b   1.000
_cell.length_c   1.000
_cell.angle_alpha   90.00
_cell.angle_beta   90.00
_cell.angle_gamma   90.00
#
_symmetry.space_group_name_H-M   'P 1'
#
loop_
_entity.id
_entity.type
_entity.pdbx_description
1 polymer ?
#
loop_
_entity_poly.entity_id
_entity_poly.type
_entity_poly.pdbx_seq_one_letter_code
_entity_poly.pdbx_strand_id
1 'polypeptide(L)'
;MLRSKNLKKFTDVYTADGERVGAAMRYVHRPILEVDEEMKLYPTYLIVRSILMGGSAYIPTVFIDDYDPQTNRLTLSVNFETIQDETWNREPRFAALGQGVYEELAD
;
A
#
# COMPACT_ATOMS: atom_id res chain seq x y z
N MET A 1 -6.74 -12.59 3.46
CA MET A 1 -6.71 -11.18 3.94
C MET A 1 -5.37 -10.94 4.61
N LEU A 2 -4.57 -9.95 4.18
CA LEU A 2 -3.22 -9.70 4.72
C LEU A 2 -3.15 -9.54 6.25
N ARG A 3 -4.20 -8.99 6.86
CA ARG A 3 -4.31 -8.90 8.33
C ARG A 3 -4.21 -10.25 9.03
N SER A 4 -4.66 -11.35 8.41
CA SER A 4 -4.56 -12.69 9.01
C SER A 4 -3.15 -13.29 8.94
N LYS A 5 -2.25 -12.71 8.14
CA LYS A 5 -0.87 -13.17 7.99
C LYS A 5 0.15 -12.34 8.80
N ASN A 6 -0.30 -11.37 9.61
CA ASN A 6 0.55 -10.51 10.44
C ASN A 6 1.66 -9.81 9.64
N LEU A 7 1.27 -9.01 8.62
CA LEU A 7 2.22 -8.18 7.88
C LEU A 7 3.07 -7.32 8.84
N LYS A 8 4.38 -7.30 8.61
CA LYS A 8 5.35 -6.61 9.46
C LYS A 8 5.82 -5.30 8.85
N LYS A 9 6.34 -4.42 9.71
CA LYS A 9 7.12 -3.26 9.29
C LYS A 9 8.33 -3.73 8.50
N PHE A 10 8.71 -2.90 7.55
CA PHE A 10 9.85 -3.12 6.67
C PHE A 10 9.78 -4.38 5.80
N THR A 11 8.61 -5.02 5.69
CA THR A 11 8.36 -6.03 4.65
C THR A 11 8.66 -5.43 3.28
N ASP A 12 9.45 -6.14 2.48
CA ASP A 12 9.78 -5.68 1.14
C ASP A 12 8.58 -5.88 0.21
N VAL A 13 8.23 -4.82 -0.51
CA VAL A 13 7.09 -4.77 -1.44
C VAL A 13 7.59 -4.88 -2.87
N TYR A 14 7.04 -5.83 -3.61
CA TYR A 14 7.37 -6.10 -5.01
C TYR A 14 6.12 -6.05 -5.90
N THR A 15 6.30 -5.66 -7.15
CA THR A 15 5.28 -5.81 -8.19
C THR A 15 5.15 -7.28 -8.64
N ALA A 16 4.09 -7.57 -9.39
CA ALA A 16 3.84 -8.88 -9.98
C ALA A 16 4.96 -9.34 -10.92
N ASP A 17 5.60 -8.39 -11.63
CA ASP A 17 6.75 -8.62 -12.51
C ASP A 17 8.10 -8.63 -11.75
N GLY A 18 8.09 -8.50 -10.43
CA GLY A 18 9.26 -8.73 -9.58
C GLY A 18 10.13 -7.49 -9.30
N GLU A 19 9.68 -6.29 -9.67
CA GLU A 19 10.36 -5.04 -9.37
C GLU A 19 10.13 -4.63 -7.90
N ARG A 20 11.20 -4.22 -7.22
CA ARG A 20 11.12 -3.82 -5.81
C ARG A 20 10.62 -2.38 -5.68
N VAL A 21 9.46 -2.21 -5.06
CA VAL A 21 8.83 -0.90 -4.81
C VAL A 21 9.45 -0.19 -3.62
N GLY A 22 9.68 -0.91 -2.53
CA GLY A 22 10.17 -0.35 -1.28
C GLY A 22 9.82 -1.19 -0.07
N ALA A 23 9.68 -0.53 1.08
CA ALA A 23 9.42 -1.19 2.36
C ALA A 23 8.09 -0.76 2.99
N ALA A 24 7.28 -1.71 3.43
CA ALA A 24 6.00 -1.47 4.10
C ALA A 24 6.20 -0.75 5.45
N MET A 25 5.35 0.23 5.75
CA MET A 25 5.48 1.06 6.95
C MET A 25 4.27 0.91 7.88
N ARG A 26 3.07 1.24 7.38
CA ARG A 26 1.82 1.31 8.14
C ARG A 26 0.63 1.39 7.20
N TYR A 27 -0.57 1.12 7.69
CA TYR A 27 -1.80 1.40 6.96
C TYR A 27 -2.34 2.79 7.28
N VAL A 28 -3.11 3.33 6.34
CA VAL A 28 -3.99 4.47 6.55
C VAL A 28 -5.38 4.14 6.03
N HIS A 29 -6.39 4.33 6.89
CA HIS A 29 -7.78 4.00 6.63
C HIS A 29 -8.61 5.27 6.44
N ARG A 30 -9.51 5.22 5.46
CA ARG A 30 -10.55 6.23 5.29
C ARG A 30 -11.61 6.07 6.40
N PRO A 31 -11.98 7.14 7.13
CA PRO A 31 -12.92 7.04 8.25
C PRO A 31 -14.39 6.88 7.82
N ILE A 32 -14.75 7.18 6.57
CA ILE A 32 -16.14 7.23 6.08
C ILE A 32 -16.28 6.43 4.77
N LEU A 33 -17.42 5.74 4.61
CA LEU A 33 -17.84 4.90 3.49
C LEU A 33 -18.16 5.65 2.17
N GLU A 34 -17.48 6.75 1.85
CA GLU A 34 -17.40 7.18 0.44
C GLU A 34 -16.32 6.34 -0.24
N VAL A 35 -16.59 5.04 -0.38
CA VAL A 35 -15.75 4.09 -1.10
C VAL A 35 -16.39 3.89 -2.46
N ASP A 36 -15.66 4.30 -3.50
CA ASP A 36 -16.05 4.17 -4.90
C ASP A 36 -14.79 3.79 -5.67
N GLU A 37 -14.69 2.52 -6.08
CA GLU A 37 -13.52 1.99 -6.78
C GLU A 37 -13.39 2.57 -8.20
N GLU A 38 -14.51 2.90 -8.87
CA GLU A 38 -14.50 3.56 -10.18
C GLU A 38 -13.91 4.97 -10.07
N MET A 39 -14.15 5.64 -8.94
CA MET A 39 -13.52 6.93 -8.60
C MET A 39 -12.17 6.78 -7.87
N LYS A 40 -11.64 5.55 -7.72
CA LYS A 40 -10.38 5.23 -7.02
C LYS A 40 -10.34 5.69 -5.56
N LEU A 41 -11.50 5.75 -4.91
CA LEU A 41 -11.68 6.08 -3.50
C LEU A 41 -11.60 4.80 -2.65
N TYR A 42 -10.39 4.28 -2.48
CA TYR A 42 -10.20 3.03 -1.74
C TYR A 42 -10.36 3.23 -0.21
N PRO A 43 -10.76 2.19 0.53
CA PRO A 43 -10.97 2.27 1.97
C PRO A 43 -9.66 2.27 2.76
N THR A 44 -8.63 1.57 2.26
CA THR A 44 -7.36 1.39 2.96
C THR A 44 -6.20 1.43 1.99
N TYR A 45 -5.13 2.10 2.41
CA TYR A 45 -3.87 2.16 1.69
C TYR A 45 -2.75 1.66 2.59
N LEU A 46 -1.86 0.85 2.04
CA LEU A 46 -0.56 0.53 2.63
C LEU A 46 0.43 1.65 2.27
N ILE A 47 1.00 2.29 3.29
CA ILE A 47 2.08 3.25 3.11
C ILE A 47 3.38 2.48 2.97
N VAL A 48 4.06 2.71 1.86
CA VAL A 48 5.35 2.13 1.51
C VAL A 48 6.39 3.24 1.42
N ARG A 49 7.53 3.08 2.08
CA ARG A 49 8.70 3.92 1.81
C ARG A 49 9.29 3.48 0.48
N SER A 50 8.90 4.19 -0.58
CA SER A 50 9.20 3.85 -1.97
C SER A 50 10.59 4.31 -2.36
N ILE A 51 11.37 3.39 -2.93
CA ILE A 51 12.64 3.69 -3.59
C ILE A 51 12.42 4.12 -5.05
N LEU A 52 11.35 3.63 -5.69
CA LEU A 52 11.04 3.91 -7.09
C LEU A 52 10.48 5.32 -7.29
N MET A 53 9.67 5.79 -6.35
CA MET A 53 8.98 7.09 -6.45
C MET A 53 9.66 8.21 -5.68
N GLY A 54 10.69 7.89 -4.89
CA GLY A 54 11.39 8.87 -4.05
C GLY A 54 10.49 9.46 -2.96
N GLY A 55 10.11 8.65 -1.96
CA GLY A 55 9.28 9.14 -0.84
C GLY A 55 8.29 8.10 -0.34
N SER A 56 7.10 8.54 0.04
CA SER A 56 5.99 7.65 0.39
C SER A 56 5.20 7.27 -0.87
N ALA A 57 4.84 6.00 -0.98
CA ALA A 57 3.80 5.52 -1.88
C ALA A 57 2.60 5.04 -1.06
N TYR A 58 1.40 5.30 -1.56
CA TYR A 58 0.13 4.97 -0.93
C TYR A 58 -0.57 3.92 -1.81
N ILE A 59 -0.32 2.64 -1.51
CA ILE A 59 -0.77 1.53 -2.33
C ILE A 59 -2.14 1.04 -1.83
N PRO A 60 -3.21 1.09 -2.63
CA PRO A 60 -4.50 0.56 -2.22
C PRO A 60 -4.41 -0.94 -1.90
N THR A 61 -5.00 -1.38 -0.78
CA THR A 61 -4.88 -2.78 -0.35
C THR A 61 -5.54 -3.78 -1.30
N VAL A 62 -6.40 -3.33 -2.19
CA VAL A 62 -7.01 -4.16 -3.25
C VAL A 62 -5.98 -4.65 -4.27
N PHE A 63 -4.83 -3.99 -4.39
CA PHE A 63 -3.74 -4.38 -5.28
C PHE A 63 -2.67 -5.25 -4.60
N ILE A 64 -2.91 -5.70 -3.37
CA ILE A 64 -2.01 -6.63 -2.71
C ILE A 64 -2.47 -8.06 -2.98
N ASP A 65 -1.60 -8.86 -3.59
CA ASP A 65 -1.89 -10.24 -3.96
C ASP A 65 -1.55 -11.19 -2.79
N ASP A 66 -0.27 -11.25 -2.41
CA ASP A 66 0.19 -12.15 -1.36
C ASP A 66 1.24 -11.54 -0.43
N TYR A 67 1.32 -12.11 0.76
CA TYR A 67 2.41 -11.89 1.71
C TYR A 67 2.98 -13.23 2.16
N ASP A 68 4.29 -13.38 1.97
CA ASP A 68 5.09 -14.49 2.47
C ASP A 68 5.88 -14.05 3.72
N PRO A 69 5.49 -14.51 4.92
CA PRO A 69 6.18 -14.17 6.15
C PRO A 69 7.55 -14.87 6.30
N GLN A 70 7.84 -15.95 5.56
CA GLN A 70 9.13 -16.64 5.63
C GLN A 70 10.24 -15.81 4.98
N THR A 71 9.93 -15.18 3.85
CA THR A 71 10.85 -14.32 3.10
C THR A 71 10.67 -12.83 3.40
N ASN A 72 9.70 -12.48 4.25
CA ASN A 72 9.27 -11.12 4.54
C ASN A 72 9.03 -10.30 3.26
N ARG A 73 8.31 -10.92 2.31
CA ARG A 73 8.03 -10.37 0.99
C ARG A 73 6.52 -10.22 0.78
N LEU A 74 6.11 -9.02 0.37
CA LEU A 74 4.76 -8.72 -0.09
C LEU A 74 4.77 -8.51 -1.60
N THR A 75 3.86 -9.17 -2.29
CA THR A 75 3.72 -9.10 -3.74
C THR A 75 2.40 -8.41 -4.08
N LEU A 76 2.47 -7.43 -4.97
CA LEU A 76 1.32 -6.72 -5.53
C LEU A 76 0.78 -7.47 -6.73
N SER A 77 -0.51 -7.30 -7.02
CA SER A 77 -1.16 -7.88 -8.20
C SER A 77 -0.88 -7.11 -9.49
N VAL A 78 -0.18 -5.97 -9.41
CA VAL A 78 0.10 -5.07 -10.55
C VAL A 78 1.57 -5.10 -10.95
N ASN A 79 1.85 -4.77 -12.22
CA ASN A 79 3.20 -4.63 -12.74
C ASN A 79 3.78 -3.23 -12.46
N PHE A 80 5.06 -3.04 -12.77
CA PHE A 80 5.74 -1.76 -12.59
C PHE A 80 5.15 -0.63 -13.44
N GLU A 81 4.69 -0.92 -14.66
CA GLU A 81 4.07 0.06 -15.55
C GLU A 81 2.81 0.69 -14.91
N THR A 82 1.94 -0.15 -14.33
CA THR A 82 0.73 0.30 -13.62
C THR A 82 1.06 1.23 -12.46
N ILE A 83 2.15 0.94 -11.74
CA ILE A 83 2.62 1.77 -10.63
C ILE A 83 3.02 3.18 -11.10
N GLN A 84 3.60 3.30 -12.29
CA GLN A 84 3.97 4.61 -12.86
C GLN A 84 2.73 5.43 -13.25
N ASP A 85 1.70 4.77 -13.76
CA ASP A 85 0.47 5.41 -14.25
C ASP A 85 -0.48 5.83 -13.13
N GLU A 86 -0.56 5.05 -12.05
CA GLU A 86 -1.58 5.24 -11.00
C GLU A 86 -1.29 6.37 -10.01
N THR A 87 -0.17 7.09 -10.13
CA THR A 87 0.20 8.25 -9.27
C THR A 87 0.17 7.95 -7.76
N TRP A 88 0.52 6.73 -7.35
CA TRP A 88 0.53 6.33 -5.93
C TRP A 88 1.57 7.07 -5.08
N ASN A 89 2.38 7.94 -5.67
CA ASN A 89 3.24 8.90 -4.97
C ASN A 89 2.47 10.11 -4.39
N ARG A 90 1.16 10.24 -4.67
CA ARG A 90 0.32 11.28 -4.11
C ARG A 90 -0.42 10.79 -2.88
N GLU A 91 -0.31 11.56 -1.81
CA GLU A 91 -1.08 11.30 -0.60
C GLU A 91 -2.59 11.38 -0.88
N PRO A 92 -3.39 10.36 -0.51
CA PRO A 92 -4.83 10.41 -0.64
C PRO A 92 -5.41 11.62 0.09
N ARG A 93 -6.36 12.31 -0.54
CA ARG A 93 -6.92 13.58 -0.04
C ARG A 93 -7.37 13.52 1.43
N PHE A 94 -8.04 12.44 1.85
CA PHE A 94 -8.50 12.31 3.24
C PHE A 94 -7.33 12.25 4.23
N ALA A 95 -6.22 11.60 3.86
CA ALA A 95 -5.01 11.53 4.67
C ALA A 95 -4.34 12.91 4.75
N ALA A 96 -4.22 13.61 3.62
CA ALA A 96 -3.69 14.98 3.55
C ALA A 96 -4.52 15.98 4.37
N LEU A 97 -5.83 15.77 4.50
CA LEU A 97 -6.73 16.57 5.34
C LEU A 97 -6.68 16.17 6.82
N GLY A 98 -5.80 15.24 7.22
CA GLY A 98 -5.68 14.77 8.60
C GLY A 98 -6.83 13.88 9.07
N GLN A 99 -7.64 13.35 8.15
CA GLN A 99 -8.80 12.51 8.46
C GLN A 99 -8.46 11.01 8.47
N GLY A 100 -7.26 10.63 8.02
CA GLY A 100 -6.83 9.23 7.98
C GLY A 100 -6.66 8.63 9.37
N VAL A 101 -7.19 7.42 9.56
CA VAL A 101 -6.93 6.61 10.76
C VAL A 101 -5.73 5.71 10.46
N TYR A 102 -4.63 5.92 11.18
CA TYR A 102 -3.39 5.15 10.96
C TYR A 102 -3.38 3.87 11.81
N GLU A 103 -2.99 2.77 11.19
CA GLU A 103 -2.77 1.47 11.85
C GLU A 103 -1.31 1.06 11.64
N GLU A 104 -0.58 0.90 12.74
CA GLU A 104 0.82 0.47 12.70
C GLU A 104 0.92 -1.03 12.40
N LEU A 105 1.89 -1.41 11.58
CA LEU A 105 2.23 -2.82 11.36
C LEU A 105 2.98 -3.40 12.57
N ALA A 106 2.97 -4.72 12.70
CA ALA A 106 3.77 -5.42 13.69
C ALA A 106 5.28 -5.20 13.45
N ASP A 107 6.08 -5.26 14.49
CA ASP A 107 7.54 -5.18 14.39
C ASP A 107 8.17 -6.46 13.77
#